data_AF-A0A3P7DY28-F1
#
_entry.id   AF-A0A3P7DY28-F1
#
_cell.length_a   1.000
_cell.length_b   1.000
_cell.length_c   1.000
_cell.angle_alpha   90.00
_cell.angle_beta   90.00
_cell.angle_gamma   90.00
#
_symmetry.space_group_name_H-M   'P 1'
#
loop_
_entity.id
_entity.type
_entity.pdbx_description
1 polymer ?
#
loop_
_entity_poly.entity_id
_entity_poly.type
_entity_poly.pdbx_seq_one_letter_code
_entity_poly.pdbx_strand_id
1 'polypeptide(L)'
;MSWIALFGSIIMLFIFFFSYSLTSPASPIIKVQPAMADTILHVLTSPVTYSYILFVTSVSLSFDLIVKLLQRSLYRTIRDEVVSREFDVKQFNDLYYPLVKVKQIVTKASESALSLVSVQTKQRGYSFAQEEGPAISQSDVVRLYDSRMPKISKN
;
A
#
# COMPACT_ATOMS: atom_id res chain seq x y z
N MET A 1 9.23 9.70 -3.85
CA MET A 1 9.13 10.83 -4.81
C MET A 1 9.80 12.11 -4.33
N SER A 2 9.70 12.54 -3.05
CA SER A 2 10.26 13.84 -2.62
C SER A 2 11.81 13.94 -2.59
N TRP A 3 12.50 12.84 -2.30
CA TRP A 3 13.97 12.84 -2.09
C TRP A 3 14.78 13.34 -3.29
N ILE A 4 14.41 12.91 -4.50
CA ILE A 4 15.12 13.33 -5.72
C ILE A 4 14.96 14.82 -5.96
N ALA A 5 13.81 15.42 -5.63
CA ALA A 5 13.59 16.85 -5.80
C ALA A 5 14.37 17.66 -4.75
N LEU A 6 14.38 17.19 -3.49
CA LEU A 6 15.05 17.90 -2.40
C LEU A 6 16.57 17.92 -2.60
N PHE A 7 17.19 16.75 -2.77
CA PHE A 7 18.64 16.67 -3.00
C PHE A 7 19.02 17.11 -4.41
N GLY A 8 18.19 16.81 -5.41
CA GLY A 8 18.40 17.25 -6.79
C GLY A 8 18.46 18.76 -6.91
N SER A 9 17.60 19.50 -6.20
CA SER A 9 17.65 20.97 -6.19
C SER A 9 18.97 21.50 -5.62
N ILE A 10 19.49 20.88 -4.55
CA ILE A 10 20.76 21.28 -3.93
C ILE A 10 21.92 20.99 -4.89
N ILE A 11 21.97 19.79 -5.48
CA ILE A 11 23.02 19.40 -6.43
C ILE A 11 22.99 20.29 -7.68
N MET A 12 21.81 20.55 -8.24
CA MET A 12 21.66 21.41 -9.41
C MET A 12 22.11 22.84 -9.15
N LEU A 13 21.88 23.38 -7.94
CA LEU A 13 22.40 24.69 -7.54
C LEU A 13 23.93 24.72 -7.64
N PHE A 14 24.61 23.70 -7.10
CA PHE A 14 26.08 23.63 -7.17
C PHE A 14 26.59 23.43 -8.61
N ILE A 15 25.93 22.60 -9.42
CA ILE A 15 26.28 22.41 -10.85
C ILE A 15 26.15 23.74 -11.62
N PHE A 16 25.04 24.46 -11.42
CA PHE A 16 24.82 25.76 -12.03
C PHE A 16 25.87 26.77 -11.56
N PHE A 17 26.14 26.85 -10.26
CA PHE A 17 27.09 27.80 -9.73
C PHE A 17 28.53 27.53 -10.20
N PHE A 18 28.91 26.25 -10.32
CA PHE A 18 30.21 25.83 -10.87
C PHE A 18 30.34 26.18 -12.34
N SER A 19 29.34 25.83 -13.16
CA SER A 19 29.36 26.14 -14.60
C SER A 19 29.31 27.64 -14.88
N TYR A 20 28.49 28.41 -14.15
CA TYR A 20 28.37 29.86 -14.32
C TYR A 20 29.63 30.61 -13.87
N SER A 21 30.22 30.24 -12.73
CA SER A 21 31.36 30.99 -12.15
C SER A 21 32.70 30.67 -12.82
N LEU A 22 32.87 29.47 -13.41
CA LEU A 22 34.07 29.08 -14.15
C LEU A 22 34.02 29.49 -15.64
N THR A 23 32.85 29.92 -16.13
CA THR A 23 32.76 30.46 -17.48
C THR A 23 33.44 31.83 -17.50
N SER A 24 34.50 31.96 -18.31
CA SER A 24 35.24 33.20 -18.43
C SER A 24 34.30 34.35 -18.84
N PRO A 25 34.44 35.56 -18.25
CA PRO A 25 33.69 36.76 -18.64
C PRO A 25 33.80 37.12 -20.14
N ALA A 26 34.84 36.59 -20.81
CA ALA A 26 35.11 36.78 -22.22
C ALA A 26 34.36 35.80 -23.15
N SER A 27 33.56 34.86 -22.62
CA SER A 27 32.82 33.90 -23.43
C SER A 27 31.72 34.60 -24.26
N PRO A 28 31.66 34.39 -25.59
CA PRO A 28 30.66 35.04 -26.45
C PRO A 28 29.24 34.49 -26.24
N ILE A 29 29.09 33.30 -25.66
CA ILE A 29 27.80 32.60 -25.53
C ILE A 29 27.07 33.03 -24.25
N ILE A 30 27.80 33.19 -23.14
CA ILE A 30 27.24 33.53 -21.83
C ILE A 30 28.07 34.66 -21.24
N LYS A 31 27.49 35.86 -21.20
CA LYS A 31 28.10 37.02 -20.55
C LYS A 31 27.97 36.86 -19.03
N VAL A 32 29.00 36.32 -18.40
CA VAL A 32 29.08 36.22 -16.93
C VAL A 32 29.37 37.60 -16.36
N GLN A 33 28.68 37.95 -15.27
CA GLN A 33 28.99 39.17 -14.53
C GLN A 33 30.45 39.10 -14.03
N PRO A 34 31.31 40.10 -14.30
CA PRO A 34 32.73 40.02 -13.92
C PRO A 34 32.95 39.76 -12.43
N ALA A 35 32.06 40.25 -11.58
CA ALA A 35 32.09 40.03 -10.13
C ALA A 35 31.86 38.57 -9.71
N MET A 36 31.29 37.73 -10.58
CA MET A 36 31.00 36.33 -10.33
C MET A 36 32.10 35.38 -10.82
N ALA A 37 33.04 35.88 -11.62
CA ALA A 37 34.19 35.09 -12.07
C ALA A 37 34.98 34.57 -10.86
N ASP A 38 35.25 33.26 -10.83
CA ASP A 38 35.98 32.55 -9.77
C ASP A 38 35.40 32.64 -8.35
N THR A 39 34.22 33.25 -8.19
CA THR A 39 33.60 33.43 -6.86
C THR A 39 33.37 32.10 -6.15
N ILE A 40 33.00 31.05 -6.89
CA ILE A 40 32.79 29.73 -6.30
C ILE A 40 34.04 29.16 -5.65
N LEU A 41 35.23 29.41 -6.21
CA LEU A 41 36.50 28.91 -5.65
C LEU A 41 36.80 29.61 -4.33
N HIS A 42 36.58 30.93 -4.25
CA HIS A 42 36.74 31.69 -3.01
C HIS A 42 35.74 31.24 -1.93
N VAL A 43 34.48 31.02 -2.32
CA VAL A 43 33.41 30.58 -1.41
C VAL A 43 33.70 29.19 -0.86
N LEU A 44 34.07 28.22 -1.71
CA LEU A 44 34.33 26.84 -1.30
C LEU A 44 35.67 26.64 -0.57
N THR A 45 36.64 27.54 -0.72
CA THR A 45 37.92 27.46 0.00
C THR A 45 37.81 28.01 1.42
N SER A 46 36.85 28.91 1.66
CA SER A 46 36.69 29.55 2.97
C SER A 46 36.03 28.62 4.00
N PRO A 47 36.69 28.28 5.12
CA PRO A 47 36.06 27.49 6.18
C PRO A 47 34.86 28.19 6.84
N VAL A 48 34.85 29.54 6.79
CA VAL A 48 33.75 30.37 7.31
C VAL A 48 32.46 30.11 6.53
N THR A 49 32.54 29.81 5.24
CA THR A 49 31.36 29.48 4.43
C THR A 49 30.65 28.25 4.98
N TYR A 50 31.39 27.17 5.27
CA TYR A 50 30.79 25.92 5.73
C TYR A 50 30.17 26.07 7.12
N SER A 51 30.85 26.78 8.04
CA SER A 51 30.29 27.04 9.37
C SER A 51 29.04 27.91 9.28
N TYR A 52 29.02 28.90 8.38
CA TYR A 52 27.85 29.74 8.13
C TYR A 52 26.66 28.95 7.58
N ILE A 53 26.87 28.09 6.57
CA ILE A 53 25.81 27.23 6.01
C ILE A 53 25.19 26.34 7.10
N LEU A 54 26.03 25.68 7.91
CA LEU A 54 25.56 24.83 9.01
C LEU A 54 24.78 25.63 10.06
N PHE A 55 25.29 26.81 10.44
CA PHE A 55 24.64 27.67 11.43
C PHE A 55 23.27 28.15 10.93
N VAL A 56 23.20 28.73 9.73
CA VAL A 56 21.96 29.25 9.14
C VAL A 56 20.93 28.14 8.95
N THR A 57 21.36 26.96 8.46
CA THR A 57 20.47 25.80 8.29
C THR A 57 19.94 25.31 9.63
N SER A 58 20.79 25.24 10.66
CA SER A 58 20.38 24.83 12.00
C SER A 58 19.36 25.80 12.63
N VAL A 59 19.62 27.11 12.55
CA VAL A 59 18.72 28.13 13.11
C VAL A 59 17.37 28.15 12.39
N SER A 60 17.38 28.16 11.05
CA SER A 60 16.15 28.16 10.24
C SER A 60 15.30 26.91 10.48
N LEU A 61 15.91 25.72 10.45
CA LEU A 61 15.20 24.48 10.72
C LEU A 61 14.70 24.39 12.16
N SER A 62 15.47 24.88 13.16
CA SER A 62 15.05 24.84 14.56
C SER A 62 13.78 25.65 14.79
N PHE A 63 13.68 26.85 14.19
CA PHE A 63 12.48 27.67 14.29
C PHE A 63 11.26 26.99 13.66
N ASP A 64 11.42 26.46 12.44
CA ASP A 64 10.35 25.72 11.75
C ASP A 64 9.92 24.48 12.53
N LEU A 65 10.87 23.76 13.15
CA LEU A 65 10.59 22.60 13.99
C LEU A 65 9.80 23.01 15.23
N ILE A 66 10.19 24.08 15.94
CA ILE A 66 9.48 24.57 17.13
C ILE A 66 8.04 24.95 16.76
N VAL A 67 7.83 25.70 15.69
CA VAL A 67 6.49 26.11 15.25
C VAL A 67 5.64 24.89 14.91
N LYS A 68 6.18 23.92 14.16
CA LYS A 68 5.46 22.68 13.81
C LYS A 68 5.17 21.82 15.04
N LEU A 69 6.09 21.73 16.00
CA LEU A 69 5.88 21.02 17.26
C LEU A 69 4.79 21.68 18.11
N LEU A 70 4.79 23.01 18.21
CA LEU A 70 3.75 23.76 18.92
C LEU A 70 2.39 23.60 18.26
N GLN A 71 2.31 23.72 16.93
CA GLN A 71 1.08 23.50 16.17
C GLN A 71 0.55 22.08 16.39
N ARG A 72 1.41 21.08 16.33
CA ARG A 72 1.06 19.68 16.55
C ARG A 72 0.63 19.39 17.99
N SER A 73 1.23 20.08 18.96
CA SER A 73 0.93 19.96 20.39
C SER A 73 -0.40 20.61 20.76
N LEU A 74 -0.67 21.82 20.25
CA LEU A 74 -1.87 22.59 20.58
C LEU A 74 -3.08 22.18 19.73
N TYR A 75 -2.87 21.86 18.46
CA TYR A 75 -3.93 21.53 17.49
C TYR A 75 -3.66 20.16 16.89
N ARG A 76 -3.98 19.12 17.65
CA ARG A 76 -3.89 17.74 17.16
C ARG A 76 -4.87 17.56 16.01
N THR A 77 -4.35 17.53 14.79
CA THR A 77 -5.16 17.34 13.58
C THR A 77 -5.58 15.87 13.46
N ILE A 78 -6.75 15.58 12.89
CA ILE A 78 -7.24 14.19 12.67
C ILE A 78 -6.19 13.32 11.97
N ARG A 79 -5.39 13.91 11.06
CA ARG A 79 -4.25 13.23 10.40
C ARG A 79 -3.19 12.75 11.39
N ASP A 80 -2.85 13.55 12.40
CA ASP A 80 -1.90 13.15 13.43
C ASP A 80 -2.47 12.05 14.33
N GLU A 81 -3.77 12.04 14.55
CA GLU A 81 -4.42 10.94 15.27
C GLU A 81 -4.36 9.63 14.48
N VAL A 82 -4.74 9.65 13.20
CA VAL A 82 -4.67 8.48 12.30
C VAL A 82 -3.24 7.95 12.22
N VAL A 83 -2.25 8.83 12.01
CA VAL A 83 -0.84 8.43 11.97
C VAL A 83 -0.39 7.88 13.33
N SER A 84 -0.81 8.47 14.46
CA SER A 84 -0.47 7.91 15.77
C SER A 84 -1.04 6.51 15.98
N ARG A 85 -2.26 6.23 15.48
CA ARG A 85 -2.86 4.88 15.50
C ARG A 85 -2.15 3.91 14.54
N GLU A 86 -1.66 4.40 13.42
CA GLU A 86 -0.86 3.64 12.45
C GLU A 86 0.58 3.38 12.88
N PHE A 87 1.14 4.12 13.85
CA PHE A 87 2.45 3.82 14.43
C PHE A 87 2.35 3.00 15.72
N ASP A 88 1.18 3.01 16.37
CA ASP A 88 0.85 2.11 17.48
C ASP A 88 0.60 0.66 17.01
N VAL A 89 1.09 0.26 15.83
CA VAL A 89 0.98 -1.12 15.30
C VAL A 89 1.61 -2.16 16.22
N LYS A 90 2.46 -1.73 17.16
CA LYS A 90 2.91 -2.63 18.24
C LYS A 90 1.70 -3.18 19.02
N GLN A 91 0.67 -2.37 19.27
CA GLN A 91 -0.59 -2.80 19.87
C GLN A 91 -1.43 -3.66 18.92
N PHE A 92 -1.35 -3.46 17.60
CA PHE A 92 -2.03 -4.34 16.63
C PHE A 92 -1.42 -5.74 16.56
N ASN A 93 -0.10 -5.87 16.73
CA ASN A 93 0.55 -7.19 16.85
C ASN A 93 0.12 -7.92 18.13
N ASP A 94 -0.10 -7.19 19.23
CA ASP A 94 -0.65 -7.76 20.46
C ASP A 94 -2.11 -8.20 20.30
N LEU A 95 -2.90 -7.53 19.44
CA LEU A 95 -4.26 -7.92 19.10
C LEU A 95 -4.36 -9.03 18.03
N TYR A 96 -3.29 -9.29 17.27
CA TYR A 96 -3.30 -10.35 16.26
C TYR A 96 -3.55 -11.73 16.88
N TYR A 97 -2.87 -12.04 17.98
CA TYR A 97 -3.01 -13.32 18.68
C TYR A 97 -4.42 -13.59 19.23
N PRO A 98 -5.08 -12.66 19.97
CA PRO A 98 -6.45 -12.86 20.42
C PRO A 98 -7.46 -12.87 19.25
N LEU A 99 -7.28 -12.10 18.18
CA LEU A 99 -8.17 -12.14 17.02
C LEU A 99 -8.08 -13.47 16.27
N VAL A 100 -6.87 -14.02 16.09
CA VAL A 100 -6.69 -15.37 15.52
C VAL A 100 -7.31 -16.42 16.43
N LYS A 101 -7.17 -16.28 17.75
CA LYS A 101 -7.79 -17.19 18.73
C LYS A 101 -9.31 -17.13 18.69
N VAL A 102 -9.91 -15.93 18.61
CA VAL A 102 -11.36 -15.74 18.44
C VAL A 102 -11.82 -16.34 17.12
N LYS A 103 -11.10 -16.10 16.01
CA LYS A 103 -11.41 -16.72 14.71
C LYS A 103 -11.36 -18.25 14.79
N GLN A 104 -10.37 -18.83 15.48
CA GLN A 104 -10.27 -20.27 15.71
C GLN A 104 -11.42 -20.81 16.58
N ILE A 105 -11.83 -20.07 17.62
CA ILE A 105 -12.97 -20.46 18.47
C ILE A 105 -14.27 -20.37 17.68
N VAL A 106 -14.50 -19.30 16.93
CA VAL A 106 -15.70 -19.12 16.10
C VAL A 106 -15.77 -20.16 15.00
N THR A 107 -14.65 -20.49 14.34
CA THR A 107 -14.61 -21.56 13.33
C THR A 107 -14.85 -22.92 13.96
N LYS A 108 -14.26 -23.26 15.11
CA LYS A 108 -14.55 -24.51 15.83
C LYS A 108 -15.97 -24.60 16.37
N ALA A 109 -16.52 -23.49 16.88
CA ALA A 109 -17.89 -23.40 17.35
C ALA A 109 -18.88 -23.48 16.18
N SER A 110 -18.55 -22.87 15.04
CA SER A 110 -19.29 -22.99 13.79
C SER A 110 -19.21 -24.41 13.25
N GLU A 111 -18.04 -25.06 13.23
CA GLU A 111 -17.89 -26.47 12.85
C GLU A 111 -18.64 -27.41 13.79
N SER A 112 -18.72 -27.08 15.09
CA SER A 112 -19.49 -27.85 16.08
C SER A 112 -21.00 -27.59 15.98
N ALA A 113 -21.42 -26.37 15.63
CA ALA A 113 -22.81 -26.02 15.36
C ALA A 113 -23.27 -26.59 13.99
N LEU A 114 -22.38 -26.59 12.99
CA LEU A 114 -22.57 -27.19 11.67
C LEU A 114 -22.39 -28.72 11.69
N SER A 115 -21.74 -29.30 12.70
CA SER A 115 -21.75 -30.76 12.92
C SER A 115 -23.03 -31.21 13.62
N LEU A 116 -23.61 -30.38 14.50
CA LEU A 116 -24.94 -30.59 15.08
C LEU A 116 -26.06 -30.38 14.06
N VAL A 117 -25.92 -29.39 13.18
CA VAL A 117 -26.80 -29.14 12.04
C VAL A 117 -26.13 -29.73 10.82
N SER A 118 -26.24 -31.04 10.57
CA SER A 118 -25.78 -31.88 9.42
C SER A 118 -25.24 -31.24 8.11
N VAL A 119 -24.46 -30.17 8.19
CA VAL A 119 -23.92 -29.42 7.07
C VAL A 119 -22.56 -30.01 6.82
N GLN A 120 -22.54 -30.99 5.91
CA GLN A 120 -21.31 -31.55 5.38
C GLN A 120 -20.39 -30.41 4.90
N THR A 121 -19.34 -30.12 5.65
CA THR A 121 -18.33 -29.07 5.40
C THR A 121 -17.49 -29.32 4.14
N LYS A 122 -17.88 -30.29 3.31
CA LYS A 122 -17.25 -30.67 2.05
C LYS A 122 -18.28 -31.21 1.05
N GLN A 123 -19.43 -30.55 0.90
CA GLN A 123 -20.35 -30.85 -0.21
C GLN A 123 -19.66 -30.54 -1.54
N ARG A 124 -18.96 -31.52 -2.10
CA ARG A 124 -18.73 -31.62 -3.55
C ARG A 124 -20.11 -31.79 -4.12
N GLY A 125 -20.69 -30.74 -4.71
CA GLY A 125 -22.09 -30.67 -5.13
C GLY A 125 -22.52 -31.79 -6.08
N TYR A 126 -22.73 -32.99 -5.54
CA TYR A 126 -23.34 -34.12 -6.19
C TYR A 126 -24.82 -34.11 -5.80
N SER A 127 -25.68 -33.87 -6.78
CA SER A 127 -27.12 -34.07 -6.65
C SER A 127 -27.58 -34.92 -7.82
N PHE A 128 -28.36 -35.96 -7.52
CA PHE A 128 -29.03 -36.79 -8.50
C PHE A 128 -30.46 -37.01 -8.02
N ALA A 129 -31.43 -36.69 -8.87
CA ALA A 129 -32.84 -36.86 -8.57
C ALA A 129 -33.34 -38.13 -9.26
N GLN A 130 -33.60 -39.17 -8.49
CA GLN A 130 -34.18 -40.44 -8.95
C GLN A 130 -35.23 -40.89 -7.94
N GLU A 131 -36.42 -41.25 -8.43
CA GLU A 131 -37.49 -41.81 -7.59
C GLU A 131 -37.18 -43.28 -7.26
N GLU A 132 -37.11 -43.61 -5.97
CA GLU A 132 -36.85 -44.97 -5.46
C GLU A 132 -38.13 -45.79 -5.19
N GLY A 133 -39.31 -45.22 -5.45
CA GLY A 133 -40.60 -45.89 -5.23
C GLY A 133 -41.64 -45.83 -6.35
N PRO A 134 -41.29 -45.71 -7.65
CA PRO A 134 -42.30 -45.87 -8.69
C PRO A 134 -42.86 -47.29 -8.67
N ALA A 135 -44.16 -47.44 -9.02
CA ALA A 135 -44.82 -48.75 -9.09
C ALA A 135 -44.11 -49.75 -10.04
N ILE A 136 -43.28 -49.23 -10.93
CA ILE A 136 -42.44 -49.99 -11.86
C ILE A 136 -41.00 -49.59 -11.59
N SER A 137 -40.14 -50.56 -11.27
CA SER A 137 -38.71 -50.31 -11.07
C SER A 137 -38.08 -49.68 -12.31
N GLN A 138 -37.10 -48.79 -12.14
CA GLN A 138 -36.36 -48.23 -13.28
C GLN A 138 -35.70 -49.30 -14.16
N SER A 139 -35.34 -50.45 -13.57
CA SER A 139 -34.86 -51.62 -14.32
C SER A 139 -35.90 -52.20 -15.27
N ASP A 140 -37.18 -52.09 -14.91
CA ASP A 140 -38.29 -52.68 -15.64
C ASP A 140 -38.80 -51.73 -16.71
N VAL A 141 -38.73 -50.41 -16.46
CA VAL A 141 -38.98 -49.38 -17.48
C VAL A 141 -38.10 -49.63 -18.71
N VAL A 142 -36.81 -49.90 -18.54
CA VAL A 142 -35.90 -50.19 -19.67
C VAL A 142 -36.31 -51.44 -20.46
N ARG A 143 -36.95 -52.41 -19.81
CA ARG A 143 -37.39 -53.67 -20.45
C ARG A 143 -38.74 -53.52 -21.17
N LEU A 144 -39.56 -52.54 -20.78
CA LEU A 144 -40.90 -52.33 -21.33
C LEU A 144 -40.90 -51.53 -22.65
N TYR A 145 -39.87 -50.73 -22.90
CA TYR A 145 -39.80 -49.87 -24.08
C TYR A 145 -38.97 -50.49 -25.21
N ASP A 146 -39.60 -50.79 -26.35
CA ASP A 146 -38.92 -50.99 -27.65
C ASP A 146 -39.15 -49.75 -28.53
N SER A 147 -38.11 -48.92 -28.68
CA SER A 147 -38.17 -47.68 -29.45
C SER A 147 -38.36 -47.86 -30.95
N ARG A 148 -38.26 -49.09 -31.46
CA ARG A 148 -38.44 -49.40 -32.89
C ARG A 148 -39.89 -49.72 -33.24
N MET A 149 -40.75 -49.93 -32.25
CA MET A 149 -42.17 -50.20 -32.48
C MET A 149 -42.94 -48.89 -32.67
N PRO A 150 -43.65 -48.70 -33.79
CA PRO A 150 -44.49 -47.52 -33.97
C PRO A 150 -45.60 -47.51 -32.92
N LYS A 151 -45.92 -46.33 -32.39
CA LYS A 151 -47.00 -46.12 -31.42
C LYS A 151 -48.29 -46.69 -31.99
N ILE A 152 -48.84 -47.73 -31.36
CA ILE A 152 -50.16 -48.25 -31.71
C ILE A 152 -51.18 -47.15 -31.38
N SER A 153 -51.57 -46.38 -32.38
CA SER A 153 -52.67 -45.42 -32.28
C SER A 153 -53.97 -46.21 -32.16
N LYS A 154 -54.45 -46.45 -30.94
CA LYS A 154 -55.86 -46.78 -30.71
C LYS A 154 -56.66 -45.48 -30.79
N ASN A 155 -57.45 -45.36 -31.85
CA ASN A 155 -58.64 -44.51 -31.85
C ASN A 155 -59.60 -44.96 -30.74
#